data_AF-A0AAQ0TPE3-F1
#
_entry.id   AF-A0AAQ0TPE3-F1
#
_cell.length_a   1.000
_cell.length_b   1.000
_cell.length_c   1.000
_cell.angle_alpha   90.00
_cell.angle_beta   90.00
_cell.angle_gamma   90.00
#
_symmetry.space_group_name_H-M   'P 1'
#
loop_
_entity.id
_entity.type
_entity.pdbx_description
1 polymer ?
#
loop_
_entity_poly.entity_id
_entity_poly.type
_entity_poly.pdbx_seq_one_letter_code
_entity_poly.pdbx_strand_id
1 'polypeptide(L)' 'LRMSLSRNKTSANRLEIIYDEGADLYDLRFYRQSMNHKTFEVKTKDIKTYEGVYCDMLEDIFTDVTGLYTRF' A
#
# COMPACT_ATOMS: atom_id res chain seq x y z
N LEU A 1 -8.58 -1.02 5.65
CA LEU A 1 -7.87 0.26 5.93
C LEU A 1 -7.27 0.80 4.63
N ARG A 2 -7.34 2.12 4.37
CA ARG A 2 -6.69 2.75 3.20
C ARG A 2 -5.96 4.01 3.60
N MET A 3 -4.74 4.22 3.12
CA MET A 3 -3.94 5.41 3.42
C MET A 3 -3.22 5.94 2.18
N SER A 4 -2.93 7.25 2.19
CA SER A 4 -2.10 7.88 1.16
C SER A 4 -0.65 7.84 1.62
N LEU A 5 0.25 7.44 0.75
CA LEU A 5 1.69 7.37 1.03
C LEU A 5 2.39 8.64 0.55
N SER A 6 3.31 9.12 1.37
CA SER A 6 4.26 10.16 0.97
C SER A 6 5.24 9.62 -0.08
N ARG A 7 6.00 10.53 -0.70
CA ARG A 7 6.97 10.19 -1.75
C ARG A 7 7.92 9.11 -1.24
N ASN A 8 7.93 7.97 -1.92
CA ASN A 8 8.62 6.76 -1.48
C ASN A 8 9.44 6.14 -2.62
N LYS A 9 10.24 5.12 -2.28
CA LYS A 9 11.17 4.45 -3.20
C LYS A 9 10.46 3.83 -4.41
N THR A 10 9.29 3.24 -4.21
CA THR A 10 8.55 2.50 -5.25
C THR A 10 7.56 3.36 -6.03
N SER A 11 7.48 4.68 -5.76
CA SER A 11 6.48 5.60 -6.33
C SER A 11 5.02 5.19 -6.06
N ALA A 12 4.77 4.28 -5.12
CA ALA A 12 3.44 4.03 -4.62
C ALA A 12 2.89 5.31 -4.00
N ASN A 13 1.58 5.52 -4.03
CA ASN A 13 0.98 6.66 -3.33
C ASN A 13 -0.28 6.28 -2.57
N ARG A 14 -0.74 5.03 -2.70
CA ARG A 14 -1.79 4.46 -1.88
C ARG A 14 -1.37 3.09 -1.38
N LEU A 15 -1.74 2.84 -0.13
CA LEU A 15 -1.71 1.54 0.50
C LEU A 15 -3.13 1.19 0.93
N GLU A 16 -3.56 0.01 0.53
CA GLU A 16 -4.79 -0.64 0.96
C GLU A 16 -4.43 -1.89 1.76
N ILE A 17 -5.01 -2.01 2.96
CA ILE A 17 -4.84 -3.16 3.83
C ILE A 17 -6.23 -3.73 4.07
N ILE A 18 -6.44 -4.97 3.69
CA ILE A 18 -7.68 -5.71 3.89
C ILE A 18 -7.41 -6.73 4.99
N TYR A 19 -8.35 -6.86 5.91
CA TYR A 19 -8.28 -7.86 6.97
C TYR A 19 -9.20 -9.02 6.60
N ASP A 20 -8.64 -10.23 6.58
CA ASP A 20 -9.38 -11.45 6.35
C ASP A 20 -9.76 -12.08 7.70
N GLU A 21 -11.04 -11.94 8.06
CA GLU A 21 -11.59 -12.45 9.33
C GLU A 21 -11.58 -13.99 9.41
N GLY A 22 -11.43 -14.69 8.28
CA GLY A 22 -11.40 -16.15 8.23
C GLY A 22 -10.03 -16.74 8.55
N ALA A 23 -8.97 -16.06 8.11
CA ALA A 23 -7.59 -16.51 8.29
C ALA A 23 -6.85 -15.78 9.44
N ASP A 24 -7.40 -14.69 9.98
CA ASP A 24 -6.70 -13.77 10.91
C ASP A 24 -5.45 -13.15 10.25
N LEU A 25 -5.53 -12.89 8.94
CA LEU A 25 -4.43 -12.39 8.13
C LEU A 25 -4.79 -11.08 7.43
N TYR A 26 -3.77 -10.39 6.92
CA TYR A 26 -3.93 -9.14 6.20
C TYR A 26 -3.43 -9.26 4.76
N ASP A 27 -4.17 -8.67 3.84
CA ASP A 27 -3.74 -8.46 2.46
C ASP A 27 -3.34 -7.01 2.27
N LEU A 28 -2.12 -6.79 1.79
CA LEU A 28 -1.61 -5.45 1.50
C LEU A 28 -1.50 -5.24 0.00
N ARG A 29 -2.01 -4.10 -0.46
CA ARG A 29 -1.93 -3.67 -1.84
C ARG A 29 -1.34 -2.27 -1.92
N PHE A 30 -0.16 -2.19 -2.53
CA PHE A 30 0.51 -0.95 -2.86
C PHE A 30 0.26 -0.62 -4.33
N TYR A 31 -0.34 0.53 -4.56
CA TYR A 31 -0.60 1.01 -5.90
C TYR A 31 -0.33 2.50 -6.03
N ARG A 32 -0.16 2.92 -7.28
CA ARG A 32 -0.08 4.31 -7.65
C ARG A 32 -1.36 4.71 -8.35
N GLN A 33 -2.10 5.62 -7.75
CA GLN A 33 -3.24 6.28 -8.36
C GLN A 33 -2.81 7.65 -8.87
N SER A 34 -2.95 7.92 -10.17
CA SER A 34 -2.72 9.23 -10.76
C SER A 34 -4.00 9.73 -11.38
N MET A 35 -4.44 10.91 -10.99
CA MET A 35 -5.61 11.58 -11.55
C MET A 35 -5.14 12.62 -12.56
N ASN A 36 -5.68 12.56 -13.78
CA ASN A 36 -5.47 13.61 -14.75
C ASN A 36 -6.55 14.68 -14.59
N HIS A 37 -6.20 15.82 -14.02
CA HIS A 37 -7.15 16.91 -13.75
C HIS A 37 -7.74 17.52 -15.04
N LYS A 38 -7.11 17.31 -16.20
CA LYS A 38 -7.60 17.82 -17.49
C LYS A 38 -8.65 16.91 -18.14
N THR A 39 -8.51 15.60 -17.99
CA THR A 39 -9.41 14.61 -18.63
C THR A 39 -10.31 13.87 -17.63
N PHE A 40 -10.17 14.18 -16.33
CA PHE A 40 -10.87 13.50 -15.23
C PHE A 40 -10.65 11.97 -15.18
N GLU A 41 -9.64 11.46 -15.89
CA GLU A 41 -9.30 10.05 -15.88
C GLU A 41 -8.46 9.69 -14.66
N VAL A 42 -8.85 8.61 -13.99
CA VAL A 42 -8.12 8.01 -12.87
C VAL A 42 -7.36 6.80 -13.40
N LYS A 43 -6.03 6.83 -13.34
CA LYS A 43 -5.17 5.69 -13.68
C LYS A 43 -4.64 5.06 -12.41
N THR A 44 -4.93 3.79 -12.20
CA THR A 44 -4.35 3.00 -11.11
C THR A 44 -3.34 2.02 -11.69
N LYS A 45 -2.15 1.97 -11.10
CA LYS A 45 -1.10 1.01 -11.44
C LYS A 45 -0.72 0.25 -10.18
N ASP A 46 -0.91 -1.06 -10.21
CA ASP A 46 -0.44 -1.96 -9.17
C ASP A 46 1.09 -2.00 -9.14
N ILE A 47 1.64 -1.92 -7.93
CA ILE A 47 3.09 -1.92 -7.71
C ILE A 47 3.51 -3.20 -7.02
N LYS A 48 2.89 -3.51 -5.87
CA LYS A 48 3.13 -4.73 -5.10
C LYS A 48 1.86 -5.14 -4.38
N THR A 49 1.65 -6.44 -4.28
CA THR A 49 0.57 -7.07 -3.53
C THR A 49 1.15 -8.15 -2.64
N TYR A 50 0.63 -8.25 -1.43
CA TYR A 50 0.99 -9.25 -0.44
C TYR A 50 -0.29 -9.83 0.13
N GLU A 51 -0.35 -11.14 0.22
CA GLU A 51 -1.52 -11.86 0.71
C GLU A 51 -1.12 -12.69 1.93
N GLY A 52 -2.01 -12.82 2.90
CA GLY A 52 -1.79 -13.67 4.06
C GLY A 52 -0.69 -13.17 5.02
N VAL A 53 -0.58 -11.86 5.22
CA VAL A 53 0.46 -11.23 6.04
C VAL A 53 0.01 -11.12 7.49
N TYR A 54 0.89 -11.49 8.43
CA TYR A 54 0.67 -11.29 9.86
C TYR A 54 0.83 -9.83 10.28
N CYS A 55 0.12 -9.41 11.34
CA CYS A 55 0.18 -8.05 11.87
C CYS A 55 1.61 -7.54 12.10
N ASP A 56 2.48 -8.38 12.66
CA ASP A 56 3.88 -8.05 12.97
C ASP A 56 4.73 -7.79 11.69
N MET A 57 4.36 -8.42 10.57
CA MET A 57 5.07 -8.27 9.28
C MET A 57 4.62 -7.05 8.48
N LEU A 58 3.50 -6.41 8.86
CA LEU A 58 2.99 -5.23 8.16
C LEU A 58 4.00 -4.09 8.14
N GLU A 59 4.69 -3.86 9.27
CA GLU A 59 5.68 -2.80 9.39
C GLU A 59 6.91 -3.07 8.52
N ASP A 60 7.43 -4.29 8.52
CA ASP A 60 8.59 -4.67 7.72
C ASP A 60 8.31 -4.53 6.21
N ILE A 61 7.14 -5.03 5.77
CA ILE A 61 6.71 -4.89 4.37
C ILE A 61 6.50 -3.41 4.02
N PHE A 62 5.90 -2.63 4.93
CA PHE A 62 5.73 -1.20 4.71
C PHE A 62 7.08 -0.51 4.51
N THR A 63 8.07 -0.79 5.36
CA THR A 63 9.41 -0.21 5.27
C THR A 63 10.17 -0.72 4.04
N ASP A 64 10.05 -1.99 3.63
CA ASP A 64 10.65 -2.49 2.38
C ASP A 64 10.09 -1.77 1.14
N VAL A 65 8.75 -1.70 1.06
CA VAL A 65 8.08 -1.17 -0.14
C VAL A 65 8.19 0.34 -0.22
N THR A 66 8.02 1.03 0.91
CA THR A 66 8.03 2.49 0.92
C THR A 66 9.44 3.06 1.14
N GLY A 67 10.32 2.34 1.82
CA GLY A 67 11.58 2.88 2.32
C GLY A 67 11.38 3.97 3.38
N LEU A 68 10.15 4.15 3.88
CA LEU A 68 9.84 5.07 4.97
C LEU A 68 9.96 4.27 6.28
N TYR A 69 10.79 4.77 7.19
CA TYR A 69 10.93 4.23 8.53
C TYR A 69 9.81 4.79 9.41
N THR A 70 8.99 3.94 10.01
CA THR A 70 7.93 4.30 10.97
C THR A 70 8.41 4.35 12.42
N ARG A 71 9.73 4.44 12.65
CA ARG A 71 10.29 4.51 14.00
C ARG A 71 10.40 5.96 14.45
N PHE A 72 9.36 6.44 15.14
CA PHE A 72 9.40 7.67 15.94
C PHE A 72 10.17 7.45 17.24
#